data_AF-A0A957DND1-F1
#
_entry.id   AF-A0A957DND1-F1
#
_cell.length_a   1.000
_cell.length_b   1.000
_cell.length_c   1.000
_cell.angle_alpha   90.00
_cell.angle_beta   90.00
_cell.angle_gamma   90.00
#
_symmetry.space_group_name_H-M   'P 1'
#
loop_
_entity.id
_entity.type
_entity.pdbx_description
1 polymer ?
#
loop_
_entity_poly.entity_id
_entity_poly.type
_entity_poly.pdbx_seq_one_letter_code
_entity_poly.pdbx_strand_id
1 'polypeptide(L)'
;MAGFFNGGDAGDVTEQPDGEDTDTQEPLQPPPTATPGLENVVVARVNIPVGTMLTDELLEVQRWPRNNIALQGGYTFTDTTRLVGHIAKVDISRGQSVLSPMLALNPTDIASFGSDLALYVPFGEVAIAFPVNRFNGAALAMRPGDAVDVLMTLRVVDVDPQFGTVLPNRIERVIQSALLNGEPFLFPPVTNGRLEFVPEINQVAAIVPSTLALEGQDFAEGLPIPKRVTQLTIQQAEVLYVGTWVDPRELEQQQIDAQAAA
;
A
#
# COMPACT_ATOMS: atom_id res chain seq x y z
N MET A 1 -15.88 61.96 -38.59
CA MET A 1 -17.27 61.52 -38.82
C MET A 1 -17.46 61.46 -40.33
N ALA A 2 -17.36 60.27 -40.92
CA ALA A 2 -18.42 59.29 -41.11
C ALA A 2 -19.29 59.63 -42.33
N GLY A 3 -19.31 58.72 -43.31
CA GLY A 3 -20.14 58.80 -44.50
C GLY A 3 -19.91 57.59 -45.42
N PHE A 4 -20.71 56.55 -45.23
CA PHE A 4 -20.85 55.38 -46.10
C PHE A 4 -21.80 55.68 -47.27
N PHE A 5 -21.68 54.86 -48.33
CA PHE A 5 -22.72 54.32 -49.25
C PHE A 5 -22.49 54.53 -50.76
N ASN A 6 -21.93 53.46 -51.37
CA ASN A 6 -22.42 52.60 -52.47
C ASN A 6 -23.19 53.14 -53.69
N GLY A 7 -22.89 52.53 -54.85
CA GLY A 7 -23.60 52.56 -56.14
C GLY A 7 -22.60 52.80 -57.28
N GLY A 8 -22.32 51.93 -58.26
CA GLY A 8 -23.06 50.85 -58.89
C GLY A 8 -23.24 51.23 -60.37
N ASP A 9 -22.63 50.51 -61.32
CA ASP A 9 -23.08 50.50 -62.72
C ASP A 9 -22.54 49.30 -63.51
N ALA A 10 -23.36 48.83 -64.44
CA ALA A 10 -23.21 47.65 -65.27
C ALA A 10 -22.50 47.95 -66.59
N GLY A 11 -21.91 46.93 -67.23
CA GLY A 11 -21.37 47.04 -68.58
C GLY A 11 -20.91 45.69 -69.13
N ASP A 12 -21.75 45.11 -69.97
CA ASP A 12 -21.55 43.92 -70.81
C ASP A 12 -20.68 44.25 -72.04
N VAL A 13 -19.72 43.38 -72.42
CA VAL A 13 -19.37 43.03 -73.81
C VAL A 13 -18.36 41.88 -73.89
N THR A 14 -18.69 40.91 -74.74
CA THR A 14 -17.87 39.79 -75.24
C THR A 14 -16.81 40.23 -76.24
N GLU A 15 -15.60 39.66 -76.20
CA GLU A 15 -14.80 39.26 -77.38
C GLU A 15 -13.52 38.47 -76.99
N GLN A 16 -13.30 37.36 -77.69
CA GLN A 16 -12.05 36.56 -77.81
C GLN A 16 -11.51 36.87 -79.25
N PRO A 17 -10.21 36.80 -79.64
CA PRO A 17 -9.24 35.73 -79.35
C PRO A 17 -7.72 36.06 -79.27
N ASP A 18 -6.96 35.02 -78.91
CA ASP A 18 -5.60 34.60 -79.28
C ASP A 18 -4.35 35.47 -78.99
N GLY A 19 -3.38 34.82 -78.36
CA GLY A 19 -1.98 35.28 -78.23
C GLY A 19 -1.18 34.32 -77.35
N GLU A 20 -0.57 33.32 -77.97
CA GLU A 20 0.42 32.42 -77.36
C GLU A 20 1.64 33.22 -76.85
N ASP A 21 2.02 33.01 -75.60
CA ASP A 21 3.40 33.23 -75.15
C ASP A 21 3.84 32.02 -74.31
N THR A 22 4.85 31.34 -74.85
CA THR A 22 5.58 30.20 -74.31
C THR A 22 6.22 30.52 -72.96
N ASP A 23 5.67 29.95 -71.87
CA ASP A 23 6.35 29.91 -70.58
C ASP A 23 7.07 28.55 -70.45
N THR A 24 8.39 28.57 -70.62
CA THR A 24 9.23 27.37 -70.48
C THR A 24 9.46 27.13 -68.99
N GLN A 25 8.55 26.40 -68.34
CA GLN A 25 8.71 26.01 -66.94
C GLN A 25 9.71 24.85 -66.83
N GLU A 26 10.92 25.17 -66.40
CA GLU A 26 11.90 24.22 -65.89
C GLU A 26 11.32 23.50 -64.65
N PRO A 27 11.35 22.16 -64.56
CA PRO A 27 10.73 21.46 -63.44
C PRO A 27 11.49 21.76 -62.15
N LEU A 28 10.80 22.42 -61.21
CA LEU A 28 11.26 22.67 -59.84
C LEU A 28 11.65 21.33 -59.19
N GLN A 29 12.93 21.15 -58.87
CA GLN A 29 13.34 20.06 -57.99
C GLN A 29 12.74 20.29 -56.60
N PRO A 30 12.13 19.27 -55.97
CA PRO A 30 11.57 19.42 -54.63
C PRO A 30 12.70 19.76 -53.63
N PRO A 31 12.41 20.59 -52.60
CA PRO A 31 13.40 20.98 -51.60
C PRO A 31 13.97 19.74 -50.89
N PRO A 32 15.25 19.76 -50.46
CA PRO A 32 15.86 18.61 -49.79
C PRO A 32 15.10 18.27 -48.51
N THR A 33 14.54 17.07 -48.45
CA THR A 33 13.91 16.51 -47.25
C THR A 33 14.92 16.51 -46.11
N ALA A 34 14.60 17.19 -44.99
CA ALA A 34 15.46 17.22 -43.82
C ALA A 34 15.77 15.79 -43.35
N THR A 35 17.04 15.41 -43.38
CA THR A 35 17.48 14.12 -42.83
C THR A 35 17.23 14.16 -41.32
N PRO A 36 16.38 13.28 -40.75
CA PRO A 36 16.14 13.28 -39.32
C PRO A 36 17.48 13.03 -38.61
N GLY A 37 17.86 13.92 -37.69
CA GLY A 37 19.07 13.75 -36.90
C GLY A 37 19.02 12.41 -36.15
N LEU A 38 20.10 11.64 -36.24
CA LEU A 38 20.26 10.37 -35.54
C LEU A 38 20.99 10.60 -34.22
N GLU A 39 20.56 9.91 -33.17
CA GLU A 39 21.18 9.92 -31.84
C GLU A 39 21.44 8.51 -31.36
N ASN A 40 22.49 8.34 -30.57
CA ASN A 40 22.91 7.03 -30.06
C ASN A 40 22.08 6.69 -28.82
N VAL A 41 21.51 5.50 -28.77
CA VAL A 41 20.70 4.98 -27.66
C VAL A 41 21.22 3.61 -27.28
N VAL A 42 21.42 3.37 -25.99
CA VAL A 42 21.74 2.04 -25.47
C VAL A 42 20.47 1.18 -25.40
N VAL A 43 20.53 0.03 -26.05
CA VAL A 43 19.47 -0.99 -26.09
C VAL A 43 19.97 -2.31 -25.53
N ALA A 44 19.05 -3.16 -25.08
CA ALA A 44 19.38 -4.50 -24.60
C ALA A 44 19.66 -5.45 -25.77
N ARG A 45 20.83 -6.12 -25.75
CA ARG A 45 21.23 -7.09 -26.79
C ARG A 45 20.51 -8.43 -26.64
N VAL A 46 20.19 -8.80 -25.41
CA VAL A 46 19.47 -10.02 -24.99
C VAL A 46 18.34 -9.65 -24.02
N ASN A 47 17.49 -10.60 -23.66
CA ASN A 47 16.51 -10.39 -22.59
C ASN A 47 17.25 -10.32 -21.25
N ILE A 48 17.04 -9.24 -20.50
CA ILE A 48 17.66 -9.00 -19.20
C ILE A 48 16.56 -9.09 -18.15
N PRO A 49 16.53 -10.16 -17.33
CA PRO A 49 15.55 -10.29 -16.27
C PRO A 49 15.85 -9.34 -15.11
N VAL A 50 14.82 -9.04 -14.31
CA VAL A 50 14.93 -8.26 -13.08
C VAL A 50 16.04 -8.80 -12.15
N GLY A 51 16.75 -7.91 -11.48
CA GLY A 51 17.85 -8.28 -10.57
C GLY A 51 19.18 -8.57 -11.26
N THR A 52 19.23 -8.61 -12.59
CA THR A 52 20.49 -8.84 -13.33
C THR A 52 21.37 -7.61 -13.31
N MET A 53 22.65 -7.79 -12.98
CA MET A 53 23.67 -6.74 -13.08
C MET A 53 24.03 -6.50 -14.54
N LEU A 54 23.94 -5.25 -14.97
CA LEU A 54 24.28 -4.85 -16.34
C LEU A 54 25.78 -4.90 -16.55
N THR A 55 26.18 -5.67 -17.57
CA THR A 55 27.53 -5.73 -18.10
C THR A 55 27.52 -5.24 -19.56
N ASP A 56 28.67 -4.83 -20.07
CA ASP A 56 28.79 -4.31 -21.44
C ASP A 56 28.36 -5.34 -22.50
N GLU A 57 28.50 -6.63 -22.21
CA GLU A 57 28.11 -7.73 -23.11
C GLU A 57 26.61 -7.83 -23.35
N LEU A 58 25.79 -7.36 -22.39
CA LEU A 58 24.33 -7.40 -22.43
C LEU A 58 23.73 -6.18 -23.17
N LEU A 59 24.56 -5.18 -23.47
CA LEU A 59 24.14 -3.89 -24.02
C LEU A 59 24.66 -3.70 -25.44
N GLU A 60 23.94 -2.92 -26.23
CA GLU A 60 24.33 -2.54 -27.58
C GLU A 60 23.94 -1.07 -27.82
N VAL A 61 24.74 -0.34 -28.60
CA VAL A 61 24.43 1.05 -28.97
C VAL A 61 23.80 1.05 -30.36
N GLN A 62 22.55 1.50 -30.45
CA GLN A 62 21.83 1.66 -31.71
C GLN A 62 21.57 3.13 -32.01
N ARG A 63 21.54 3.50 -33.30
CA ARG A 63 21.25 4.88 -33.72
C ARG A 63 19.77 5.02 -34.05
N TRP A 64 19.06 5.84 -33.27
CA TRP A 64 17.63 6.09 -33.43
C TRP A 64 17.38 7.52 -33.93
N PRO A 65 16.29 7.77 -34.68
CA PRO A 65 15.94 9.12 -35.09
C PRO A 65 15.47 9.95 -33.88
N ARG A 66 15.84 11.23 -33.84
CA ARG A 66 15.52 12.17 -32.73
C ARG A 66 14.02 12.37 -32.48
N ASN A 67 13.16 11.97 -33.40
CA ASN A 67 11.71 12.00 -33.21
C ASN A 67 11.19 10.83 -32.35
N ASN A 68 12.06 9.92 -31.89
CA ASN A 68 11.67 8.81 -31.02
C ASN A 68 11.26 9.32 -29.63
N ILE A 69 10.15 8.79 -29.11
CA ILE A 69 9.56 9.16 -27.82
C ILE A 69 10.52 8.90 -26.64
N ALA A 70 11.33 7.83 -26.72
CA ALA A 70 12.30 7.50 -25.68
C ALA A 70 13.42 8.56 -25.58
N LEU A 71 13.88 9.08 -26.72
CA LEU A 71 14.89 10.14 -26.79
C LEU A 71 14.32 11.48 -26.28
N GLN A 72 13.08 11.82 -26.64
CA GLN A 72 12.43 13.05 -26.20
C GLN A 72 12.21 13.11 -24.68
N GLY A 73 12.03 11.95 -24.03
CA GLY A 73 11.88 11.86 -22.59
C GLY A 73 13.17 12.14 -21.79
N GLY A 74 14.36 12.17 -22.42
CA GLY A 74 15.62 12.44 -21.73
C GLY A 74 16.06 11.35 -20.73
N TYR A 75 15.40 10.19 -20.74
CA TYR A 75 15.69 9.05 -19.84
C TYR A 75 16.61 8.01 -20.48
N THR A 76 17.10 8.26 -21.70
CA THR A 76 17.94 7.34 -22.46
C THR A 76 19.41 7.61 -22.23
N PHE A 77 20.23 6.56 -22.38
CA PHE A 77 21.67 6.65 -22.26
C PHE A 77 22.32 6.56 -23.64
N THR A 78 23.38 7.33 -23.83
CA THR A 78 24.18 7.37 -25.07
C THR A 78 25.43 6.50 -24.99
N ASP A 79 25.80 6.04 -23.79
CA ASP A 79 27.06 5.36 -23.47
C ASP A 79 26.79 4.18 -22.52
N THR A 80 27.36 3.02 -22.82
CA THR A 80 27.22 1.79 -22.02
C THR A 80 27.98 1.89 -20.70
N THR A 81 29.07 2.67 -20.62
CA THR A 81 29.90 2.79 -19.41
C THR A 81 29.13 3.33 -18.20
N ARG A 82 28.10 4.14 -18.42
CA ARG A 82 27.23 4.68 -17.37
C ARG A 82 26.25 3.65 -16.82
N LEU A 83 26.02 2.57 -17.56
CA LEU A 83 25.06 1.52 -17.23
C LEU A 83 25.72 0.31 -16.58
N VAL A 84 27.00 0.07 -16.86
CA VAL A 84 27.74 -1.04 -16.27
C VAL A 84 27.74 -0.93 -14.75
N GLY A 85 27.37 -2.02 -14.07
CA GLY A 85 27.27 -2.10 -12.61
C GLY A 85 25.91 -1.68 -12.03
N HIS A 86 24.99 -1.14 -12.83
CA HIS A 86 23.60 -0.95 -12.42
C HIS A 86 22.83 -2.28 -12.46
N ILE A 87 21.73 -2.36 -11.73
CA ILE A 87 20.89 -3.56 -11.68
C ILE A 87 19.52 -3.27 -12.29
N ALA A 88 19.01 -4.18 -13.13
CA ALA A 88 17.70 -4.04 -13.75
C ALA A 88 16.57 -4.15 -12.71
N LYS A 89 15.70 -3.14 -12.65
CA LYS A 89 14.49 -3.09 -11.77
C LYS A 89 13.27 -3.77 -12.40
N VAL A 90 13.29 -3.96 -13.70
CA VAL A 90 12.20 -4.56 -14.49
C VAL A 90 12.82 -5.45 -15.56
N ASP A 91 12.03 -6.36 -16.12
CA ASP A 91 12.46 -7.13 -17.27
C ASP A 91 12.63 -6.22 -18.50
N ILE A 92 13.81 -6.27 -19.10
CA ILE A 92 14.14 -5.52 -20.31
C ILE A 92 14.25 -6.51 -21.45
N SER A 93 13.32 -6.42 -22.41
CA SER A 93 13.33 -7.30 -23.57
C SER A 93 14.44 -6.90 -24.55
N ARG A 94 14.92 -7.87 -25.34
CA ARG A 94 15.87 -7.64 -26.42
C ARG A 94 15.39 -6.55 -27.37
N GLY A 95 16.26 -5.59 -27.68
CA GLY A 95 15.98 -4.44 -28.56
C GLY A 95 15.26 -3.29 -27.87
N GLN A 96 14.89 -3.43 -26.60
CA GLN A 96 14.29 -2.36 -25.82
C GLN A 96 15.37 -1.37 -25.36
N SER A 97 15.04 -0.07 -25.36
CA SER A 97 15.91 0.96 -24.81
C SER A 97 16.02 0.82 -23.29
N VAL A 98 17.24 0.92 -22.76
CA VAL A 98 17.46 0.99 -21.33
C VAL A 98 17.17 2.41 -20.85
N LEU A 99 16.27 2.55 -19.89
CA LEU A 99 15.82 3.84 -19.36
C LEU A 99 16.25 4.02 -17.90
N SER A 100 16.55 5.25 -17.48
CA SER A 100 16.90 5.56 -16.07
C SER A 100 15.95 4.97 -15.02
N PRO A 101 14.61 5.04 -15.14
CA PRO A 101 13.71 4.46 -14.13
C PRO A 101 13.76 2.92 -14.04
N MET A 102 14.30 2.24 -15.06
CA MET A 102 14.44 0.78 -15.12
C MET A 102 15.69 0.29 -14.37
N LEU A 103 16.50 1.18 -13.79
CA LEU A 103 17.78 0.87 -13.16
C LEU A 103 17.75 1.16 -11.66
N ALA A 104 18.31 0.26 -10.88
CA ALA A 104 18.61 0.45 -9.47
C ALA A 104 20.05 0.97 -9.33
N LEU A 105 20.24 1.94 -8.44
CA LEU A 105 21.54 2.59 -8.20
C LEU A 105 22.42 1.75 -7.27
N ASN A 106 21.83 0.92 -6.39
CA ASN A 106 22.55 0.04 -5.47
C ASN A 106 21.84 -1.31 -5.25
N PRO A 107 22.56 -2.39 -4.87
CA PRO A 107 21.96 -3.67 -4.44
C PRO A 107 20.99 -3.51 -3.26
N THR A 108 21.24 -2.54 -2.39
CA THR A 108 20.35 -2.19 -1.27
C THR A 108 19.03 -1.57 -1.75
N ASP A 109 18.97 -1.01 -2.96
CA ASP A 109 17.71 -0.58 -3.57
C ASP A 109 16.86 -1.79 -4.01
N ILE A 110 17.44 -2.96 -4.21
CA ILE A 110 16.68 -4.20 -4.48
C ILE A 110 16.02 -4.71 -3.20
N ALA A 111 16.71 -4.58 -2.07
CA ALA A 111 16.13 -4.80 -0.73
C ALA A 111 15.13 -3.70 -0.33
N SER A 112 15.13 -2.56 -1.03
CA SER A 112 14.12 -1.50 -0.84
C SER A 112 12.80 -1.77 -1.57
N PHE A 113 12.72 -2.83 -2.39
CA PHE A 113 11.44 -3.32 -2.84
C PHE A 113 10.77 -4.08 -1.70
N GLY A 114 9.60 -3.59 -1.29
CA GLY A 114 8.67 -4.38 -0.49
C GLY A 114 8.30 -5.68 -1.21
N SER A 115 7.62 -6.58 -0.51
CA SER A 115 7.08 -7.80 -1.11
C SER A 115 6.23 -7.50 -2.34
N ASP A 116 6.14 -8.43 -3.30
CA ASP A 116 5.24 -8.33 -4.46
C ASP A 116 3.78 -8.01 -4.07
N LEU A 117 3.34 -8.44 -2.88
CA LEU A 117 2.04 -8.06 -2.31
C LEU A 117 1.79 -6.54 -2.24
N ALA A 118 2.85 -5.76 -2.05
CA ALA A 118 2.77 -4.30 -1.98
C ALA A 118 2.36 -3.69 -3.33
N LEU A 119 2.59 -4.39 -4.46
CA LEU A 119 2.16 -3.95 -5.78
C LEU A 119 0.64 -4.06 -5.96
N TYR A 120 -0.01 -4.94 -5.19
CA TYR A 120 -1.47 -5.10 -5.20
C TYR A 120 -2.18 -4.11 -4.27
N VAL A 121 -1.45 -3.35 -3.45
CA VAL A 121 -2.04 -2.33 -2.57
C VAL A 121 -2.18 -1.01 -3.35
N PRO A 122 -3.41 -0.50 -3.54
CA PRO A 122 -3.62 0.78 -4.22
C PRO A 122 -2.98 1.97 -3.50
N PHE A 123 -2.74 3.05 -4.23
CA PHE A 123 -2.21 4.28 -3.64
C PHE A 123 -3.19 4.85 -2.61
N GLY A 124 -2.70 5.10 -1.40
CA GLY A 124 -3.50 5.63 -0.28
C GLY A 124 -4.17 4.55 0.58
N GLU A 125 -4.02 3.27 0.22
CA GLU A 125 -4.46 2.15 1.03
C GLU A 125 -3.30 1.54 1.82
N VAL A 126 -3.64 0.77 2.86
CA VAL A 126 -2.66 0.11 3.74
C VAL A 126 -3.08 -1.34 3.95
N ALA A 127 -2.17 -2.26 3.66
CA ALA A 127 -2.36 -3.67 3.98
C ALA A 127 -2.13 -3.90 5.48
N ILE A 128 -3.04 -4.64 6.11
CA ILE A 128 -2.96 -5.02 7.53
C ILE A 128 -3.05 -6.54 7.64
N ALA A 129 -2.15 -7.13 8.42
CA ALA A 129 -2.16 -8.57 8.69
C ALA A 129 -3.11 -8.90 9.84
N PHE A 130 -4.00 -9.87 9.63
CA PHE A 130 -4.92 -10.37 10.65
C PHE A 130 -4.70 -11.86 10.94
N PRO A 131 -4.67 -12.27 12.22
CA PRO A 131 -4.62 -13.68 12.57
C PRO A 131 -5.96 -14.35 12.22
N VAL A 132 -5.91 -15.30 11.31
CA VAL A 132 -7.06 -16.11 10.89
C VAL A 132 -6.91 -17.56 11.33
N ASN A 133 -8.03 -18.16 11.71
CA ASN A 133 -8.21 -19.56 12.05
C ASN A 133 -9.44 -20.09 11.30
N ARG A 134 -9.73 -21.39 11.47
CA ARG A 134 -10.83 -22.04 10.77
C ARG A 134 -12.21 -21.43 11.10
N PHE A 135 -12.39 -20.86 12.29
CA PHE A 135 -13.67 -20.34 12.75
C PHE A 135 -13.93 -18.89 12.33
N ASN A 136 -12.91 -18.03 12.35
CA ASN A 136 -13.05 -16.63 11.94
C ASN A 136 -12.78 -16.40 10.44
N GLY A 137 -12.11 -17.33 9.75
CA GLY A 137 -11.73 -17.22 8.34
C GLY A 137 -12.62 -18.01 7.38
N ALA A 138 -13.91 -18.20 7.68
CA ALA A 138 -14.85 -18.96 6.85
C ALA A 138 -14.30 -20.34 6.41
N ALA A 139 -13.80 -21.13 7.37
CA ALA A 139 -13.12 -22.40 7.11
C ALA A 139 -11.89 -22.33 6.19
N LEU A 140 -11.19 -21.19 6.18
CA LEU A 140 -10.02 -20.89 5.33
C LEU A 140 -10.35 -20.90 3.83
N ALA A 141 -11.61 -20.63 3.47
CA ALA A 141 -12.05 -20.63 2.08
C ALA A 141 -11.72 -19.31 1.34
N MET A 142 -11.39 -18.25 2.07
CA MET A 142 -11.05 -16.93 1.52
C MET A 142 -9.84 -17.02 0.59
N ARG A 143 -9.89 -16.28 -0.52
CA ARG A 143 -8.84 -16.23 -1.55
C ARG A 143 -8.44 -14.79 -1.84
N PRO A 144 -7.24 -14.57 -2.42
CA PRO A 144 -6.87 -13.27 -2.94
C PRO A 144 -7.94 -12.70 -3.89
N GLY A 145 -8.32 -11.44 -3.70
CA GLY A 145 -9.37 -10.74 -4.46
C GLY A 145 -10.78 -10.85 -3.87
N ASP A 146 -11.01 -11.66 -2.83
CA ASP A 146 -12.30 -11.70 -2.16
C ASP A 146 -12.53 -10.42 -1.34
N ALA A 147 -13.75 -9.89 -1.37
CA ALA A 147 -14.16 -8.76 -0.53
C ALA A 147 -14.75 -9.27 0.79
N VAL A 148 -14.24 -8.77 1.92
CA VAL A 148 -14.64 -9.20 3.27
C VAL A 148 -14.93 -8.01 4.18
N ASP A 149 -15.83 -8.25 5.14
CA ASP A 149 -16.12 -7.34 6.24
C ASP A 149 -15.46 -7.87 7.51
N VAL A 150 -14.76 -7.00 8.24
CA VAL A 150 -14.06 -7.36 9.49
C VAL A 150 -14.81 -6.80 10.68
N LEU A 151 -15.34 -7.70 11.50
CA LEU A 151 -15.97 -7.37 12.78
C LEU A 151 -14.98 -7.58 13.93
N MET A 152 -14.83 -6.55 14.77
CA MET A 152 -14.05 -6.61 16.00
C MET A 152 -14.97 -6.78 17.20
N THR A 153 -14.73 -7.80 18.01
CA THR A 153 -15.41 -7.99 19.30
C THR A 153 -14.45 -7.69 20.45
N LEU A 154 -14.78 -6.66 21.22
CA LEU A 154 -14.07 -6.25 22.42
C LEU A 154 -14.80 -6.79 23.65
N ARG A 155 -14.04 -7.24 24.65
CA ARG A 155 -14.57 -7.53 25.99
C ARG A 155 -14.29 -6.31 26.87
N VAL A 156 -15.36 -5.67 27.32
CA VAL A 156 -15.30 -4.52 28.23
C VAL A 156 -15.75 -4.99 29.60
N VAL A 157 -14.98 -4.64 30.62
CA VAL A 157 -15.32 -4.91 32.01
C VAL A 157 -15.52 -3.59 32.72
N ASP A 158 -16.50 -3.54 33.62
CA ASP A 158 -16.67 -2.36 34.46
C ASP A 158 -15.56 -2.36 35.53
N VAL A 159 -15.00 -1.19 35.80
CA VAL A 159 -13.94 -1.01 36.80
C VAL A 159 -14.43 -0.10 37.92
N ASP A 160 -14.02 -0.39 39.14
CA ASP A 160 -14.22 0.52 40.26
C ASP A 160 -13.27 1.72 40.10
N PRO A 161 -13.78 2.96 40.02
CA PRO A 161 -12.94 4.14 39.76
C PRO A 161 -12.00 4.49 40.91
N GLN A 162 -12.30 4.07 42.14
CA GLN A 162 -11.46 4.34 43.30
C GLN A 162 -10.35 3.31 43.45
N PHE A 163 -10.62 2.03 43.14
CA PHE A 163 -9.65 0.96 43.27
C PHE A 163 -8.89 0.65 41.98
N GLY A 164 -9.42 1.02 40.81
CA GLY A 164 -8.89 0.60 39.51
C GLY A 164 -9.01 -0.90 39.25
N THR A 165 -9.82 -1.61 40.04
CA THR A 165 -10.02 -3.07 39.93
C THR A 165 -11.32 -3.39 39.23
N VAL A 166 -11.40 -4.59 38.67
CA VAL A 166 -12.58 -5.03 37.92
C VAL A 166 -13.73 -5.36 38.86
N LEU A 167 -14.94 -4.93 38.51
CA LEU A 167 -16.16 -5.25 39.26
C LEU A 167 -16.61 -6.70 39.02
N PRO A 168 -17.28 -7.35 39.99
CA PRO A 168 -17.74 -6.79 41.27
C PRO A 168 -16.65 -6.75 42.34
N ASN A 169 -16.69 -5.73 43.21
CA ASN A 169 -15.87 -5.72 44.42
C ASN A 169 -16.35 -6.77 45.42
N ARG A 170 -15.46 -7.20 46.30
CA ARG A 170 -15.82 -8.06 47.44
C ARG A 170 -16.39 -7.21 48.57
N ILE A 171 -17.45 -7.69 49.20
CA ILE A 171 -18.06 -7.03 50.35
C ILE A 171 -17.65 -7.80 51.59
N GLU A 172 -16.91 -7.14 52.48
CA GLU A 172 -16.54 -7.68 53.79
C GLU A 172 -17.44 -7.10 54.88
N ARG A 173 -17.83 -7.97 55.81
CA ARG A 173 -18.66 -7.56 56.93
C ARG A 173 -17.82 -6.78 57.94
N VAL A 174 -18.32 -5.59 58.31
CA VAL A 174 -17.74 -4.77 59.38
C VAL A 174 -18.44 -5.09 60.70
N ILE A 175 -17.65 -5.26 61.77
CA ILE A 175 -18.19 -5.37 63.12
C ILE A 175 -18.50 -3.96 63.63
N GLN A 176 -19.77 -3.54 63.51
CA GLN A 176 -20.20 -2.17 63.80
C GLN A 176 -19.84 -1.70 65.22
N SER A 177 -19.99 -2.56 66.23
CA SER A 177 -19.64 -2.23 67.61
C SER A 177 -18.15 -1.96 67.79
N ALA A 178 -17.29 -2.72 67.09
CA ALA A 178 -15.84 -2.50 67.11
C ALA A 178 -15.47 -1.19 66.39
N LEU A 179 -16.09 -0.90 65.24
CA LEU A 179 -15.89 0.34 64.50
C LEU A 179 -16.21 1.58 65.36
N LEU A 180 -17.33 1.55 66.09
CA LEU A 180 -17.74 2.66 66.96
C LEU A 180 -16.82 2.88 68.17
N ASN A 181 -16.19 1.81 68.66
CA ASN A 181 -15.28 1.85 69.80
C ASN A 181 -13.81 2.12 69.40
N GLY A 182 -13.52 2.27 68.10
CA GLY A 182 -12.15 2.43 67.58
C GLY A 182 -11.30 1.15 67.62
N GLU A 183 -11.95 -0.01 67.72
CA GLU A 183 -11.31 -1.33 67.76
C GLU A 183 -11.20 -1.95 66.35
N PRO A 184 -10.34 -2.96 66.14
CA PRO A 184 -10.28 -3.70 64.87
C PRO A 184 -11.66 -4.25 64.46
N PHE A 185 -12.16 -3.82 63.30
CA PHE A 185 -13.54 -4.07 62.87
C PHE A 185 -13.66 -4.97 61.62
N LEU A 186 -12.53 -5.47 61.09
CA LEU A 186 -12.43 -6.35 59.91
C LEU A 186 -11.62 -7.62 60.23
N PHE A 187 -12.14 -8.78 59.81
CA PHE A 187 -11.50 -10.08 60.03
C PHE A 187 -11.68 -10.98 58.80
N PRO A 188 -10.62 -11.21 57.98
CA PRO A 188 -9.25 -10.72 58.14
C PRO A 188 -9.13 -9.19 57.96
N PRO A 189 -8.08 -8.55 58.50
CA PRO A 189 -7.81 -7.16 58.19
C PRO A 189 -7.52 -7.03 56.69
N VAL A 190 -8.12 -6.03 56.04
CA VAL A 190 -7.84 -5.72 54.63
C VAL A 190 -7.02 -4.43 54.53
N THR A 191 -5.97 -4.47 53.71
CA THR A 191 -5.06 -3.32 53.53
C THR A 191 -5.68 -2.23 52.67
N ASN A 192 -6.51 -2.62 51.70
CA ASN A 192 -7.16 -1.73 50.75
C ASN A 192 -8.67 -1.97 50.78
N GLY A 193 -9.43 -0.88 50.87
CA GLY A 193 -10.88 -0.90 50.85
C GLY A 193 -11.45 0.44 51.25
N ARG A 194 -12.77 0.59 51.10
CA ARG A 194 -13.51 1.76 51.59
C ARG A 194 -14.70 1.31 52.43
N LEU A 195 -15.09 2.14 53.39
CA LEU A 195 -16.31 1.91 54.14
C LEU A 195 -17.48 2.56 53.41
N GLU A 196 -18.54 1.79 53.22
CA GLU A 196 -19.77 2.24 52.58
C GLU A 196 -20.95 1.84 53.46
N PHE A 197 -21.89 2.76 53.66
CA PHE A 197 -23.12 2.46 54.39
C PHE A 197 -24.10 1.79 53.44
N VAL A 198 -24.60 0.61 53.81
CA VAL A 198 -25.56 -0.17 53.03
C VAL A 198 -26.95 0.03 53.64
N PRO A 199 -27.83 0.85 53.02
CA PRO A 199 -29.11 1.23 53.60
C PRO A 199 -30.05 0.04 53.85
N GLU A 200 -29.99 -0.98 52.99
CA GLU A 200 -30.86 -2.16 53.03
C GLU A 200 -30.69 -2.98 54.31
N ILE A 201 -29.47 -2.98 54.86
CA ILE A 201 -29.14 -3.71 56.10
C ILE A 201 -28.83 -2.77 57.28
N ASN A 202 -28.92 -1.45 57.06
CA ASN A 202 -28.60 -0.41 58.04
C ASN A 202 -27.24 -0.63 58.75
N GLN A 203 -26.23 -1.03 57.98
CA GLN A 203 -24.89 -1.35 58.48
C GLN A 203 -23.82 -0.77 57.55
N VAL A 204 -22.64 -0.49 58.13
CA VAL A 204 -21.45 -0.20 57.33
C VAL A 204 -20.87 -1.52 56.83
N ALA A 205 -20.44 -1.55 55.58
CA ALA A 205 -19.69 -2.64 55.00
C ALA A 205 -18.35 -2.13 54.46
N ALA A 206 -17.36 -3.01 54.38
CA ALA A 206 -16.10 -2.69 53.73
C ALA A 206 -16.13 -3.23 52.31
N ILE A 207 -16.03 -2.33 51.34
CA ILE A 207 -15.89 -2.68 49.93
C ILE A 207 -14.40 -2.84 49.65
N VAL A 208 -14.02 -4.04 49.23
CA VAL A 208 -12.64 -4.47 49.03
C VAL A 208 -12.45 -4.79 47.54
N PRO A 209 -11.34 -4.36 46.93
CA PRO A 209 -11.05 -4.67 45.53
C PRO A 209 -11.09 -6.18 45.29
N SER A 210 -11.69 -6.59 44.17
CA SER A 210 -11.57 -7.96 43.69
C SER A 210 -10.11 -8.25 43.33
N THR A 211 -9.66 -9.49 43.56
CA THR A 211 -8.31 -9.89 43.18
C THR A 211 -8.21 -9.93 41.65
N LEU A 212 -7.25 -9.18 41.09
CA LEU A 212 -6.87 -9.24 39.68
C LEU A 212 -6.48 -10.68 39.32
N ALA A 213 -7.35 -11.40 38.60
CA ALA A 213 -7.00 -12.66 37.97
C ALA A 213 -7.31 -12.59 36.47
N LEU A 214 -6.27 -12.39 35.67
CA LEU A 214 -6.15 -12.82 34.27
C LEU A 214 -4.67 -13.20 34.09
N GLU A 215 -4.28 -14.38 33.63
CA GLU A 215 -4.78 -15.13 32.47
C GLU A 215 -4.58 -16.65 32.70
N GLY A 216 -5.59 -17.49 32.38
CA GLY A 216 -5.41 -18.95 32.26
C GLY A 216 -6.10 -19.91 33.26
N GLN A 217 -7.08 -19.49 34.08
CA GLN A 217 -7.77 -20.43 34.99
C GLN A 217 -9.31 -20.36 34.99
N ASP A 218 -9.89 -21.56 35.15
CA ASP A 218 -11.31 -21.88 35.25
C ASP A 218 -11.89 -21.43 36.61
N PHE A 219 -12.49 -20.24 36.59
CA PHE A 219 -13.47 -19.65 37.53
C PHE A 219 -13.21 -19.74 39.06
N ALA A 220 -12.73 -18.63 39.64
CA ALA A 220 -12.76 -18.34 41.08
C ALA A 220 -13.79 -17.24 41.41
N GLU A 221 -14.24 -17.12 42.67
CA GLU A 221 -15.20 -16.10 43.10
C GLU A 221 -14.71 -14.66 42.81
N GLY A 222 -15.60 -13.80 42.27
CA GLY A 222 -15.28 -12.40 41.93
C GLY A 222 -14.93 -12.14 40.46
N LEU A 223 -15.25 -13.06 39.54
CA LEU A 223 -14.97 -12.87 38.12
C LEU A 223 -15.70 -11.65 37.53
N PRO A 224 -15.03 -10.90 36.64
CA PRO A 224 -15.69 -9.91 35.82
C PRO A 224 -16.84 -10.53 35.05
N ILE A 225 -17.95 -9.81 34.90
CA ILE A 225 -18.94 -10.12 33.87
C ILE A 225 -18.53 -9.30 32.63
N PRO A 226 -17.77 -9.87 31.66
CA PRO A 226 -17.37 -9.12 30.49
C PRO A 226 -18.58 -8.82 29.60
N LYS A 227 -18.85 -7.53 29.38
CA LYS A 227 -19.76 -7.09 28.33
C LYS A 227 -19.02 -7.22 27.00
N ARG A 228 -19.71 -7.78 26.00
CA ARG A 228 -19.15 -7.89 24.65
C ARG A 228 -19.71 -6.76 23.80
N VAL A 229 -18.82 -6.01 23.20
CA VAL A 229 -19.15 -4.99 22.21
C VAL A 229 -18.58 -5.46 20.88
N THR A 230 -19.45 -5.67 19.89
CA THR A 230 -19.03 -6.00 18.53
C THR A 230 -19.29 -4.80 17.64
N GLN A 231 -18.27 -4.40 16.88
CA GLN A 231 -18.35 -3.33 15.90
C GLN A 231 -17.86 -3.84 14.55
N LEU A 232 -18.55 -3.43 13.48
CA LEU A 232 -18.03 -3.56 12.12
C LEU A 232 -16.92 -2.52 11.95
N THR A 233 -15.67 -2.98 11.92
CA THR A 233 -14.50 -2.10 12.00
C THR A 233 -13.95 -1.78 10.61
N ILE A 234 -13.90 -2.76 9.72
CA ILE A 234 -13.45 -2.59 8.34
C ILE A 234 -14.54 -3.14 7.43
N GLN A 235 -14.89 -2.37 6.41
CA GLN A 235 -15.91 -2.72 5.43
C GLN A 235 -15.27 -2.88 4.07
N GLN A 236 -15.73 -3.89 3.31
CA GLN A 236 -15.28 -4.16 1.94
C GLN A 236 -13.75 -4.20 1.77
N ALA A 237 -13.04 -4.81 2.72
CA ALA A 237 -11.61 -5.02 2.58
C ALA A 237 -11.34 -6.09 1.50
N GLU A 238 -10.35 -5.84 0.65
CA GLU A 238 -9.86 -6.85 -0.28
C GLU A 238 -8.86 -7.77 0.41
N VAL A 239 -9.06 -9.08 0.26
CA VAL A 239 -8.10 -10.07 0.73
C VAL A 239 -6.92 -10.09 -0.23
N LEU A 240 -5.73 -9.73 0.24
CA LEU A 240 -4.51 -9.80 -0.57
C LEU A 240 -3.90 -11.21 -0.56
N TYR A 241 -3.91 -11.86 0.61
CA TYR A 241 -3.31 -13.17 0.79
C TYR A 241 -3.88 -13.89 2.02
N VAL A 242 -3.93 -15.23 1.98
CA VAL A 242 -4.35 -16.08 3.09
C VAL A 242 -3.35 -17.21 3.29
N GLY A 243 -2.83 -17.36 4.51
CA GLY A 243 -1.88 -18.40 4.87
C GLY A 243 -0.50 -17.83 5.26
N THR A 244 0.51 -18.70 5.23
CA THR A 244 1.90 -18.31 5.48
C THR A 244 2.52 -17.78 4.19
N TRP A 245 2.82 -16.49 4.15
CA TRP A 245 3.49 -15.89 3.00
C TRP A 245 4.93 -16.40 2.88
N VAL A 246 5.32 -16.73 1.65
CA VAL A 246 6.70 -17.07 1.28
C VAL A 246 7.04 -16.23 0.05
N ASP A 247 8.21 -15.60 0.04
CA ASP A 247 8.63 -14.77 -1.10
C ASP A 247 8.79 -15.66 -2.35
N PRO A 248 8.12 -15.32 -3.48
CA PRO A 248 8.24 -16.09 -4.73
C PRO A 248 9.69 -16.24 -5.20
N ARG A 249 10.54 -15.22 -4.97
CA ARG A 249 11.96 -15.23 -5.36
C ARG A 249 12.75 -16.25 -4.56
N GLU A 250 12.43 -16.42 -3.28
CA GLU A 250 13.04 -17.45 -2.44
C GLU A 250 12.60 -18.85 -2.86
N LEU A 251 11.34 -19.03 -3.27
CA LEU A 251 10.84 -20.30 -3.79
C LEU A 251 11.53 -20.68 -5.10
N GLU A 252 11.71 -19.75 -6.03
CA GLU A 252 12.43 -19.99 -7.28
C GLU A 252 13.89 -20.36 -7.04
N GLN A 253 14.57 -19.63 -6.15
CA GLN A 253 15.96 -19.95 -5.80
C GLN A 253 16.08 -21.33 -5.16
N GLN A 254 15.18 -21.69 -4.24
CA GLN A 254 15.15 -23.03 -3.64
C GLN A 254 14.92 -24.12 -4.68
N GLN A 255 14.08 -23.87 -5.69
CA GLN A 255 13.85 -24.82 -6.78
C GLN A 255 15.09 -24.98 -7.67
N ILE A 256 15.79 -23.88 -7.98
CA ILE A 256 17.05 -23.90 -8.73
C ILE A 256 18.11 -24.68 -7.95
N ASP A 257 18.27 -24.40 -6.67
CA ASP A 257 19.25 -25.06 -5.80
C ASP A 257 18.92 -26.55 -5.63
N ALA A 258 17.64 -26.92 -5.51
CA ALA A 258 17.19 -28.30 -5.44
C ALA A 258 17.41 -29.05 -6.77
N GLN A 259 17.26 -28.39 -7.92
CA GLN A 259 17.57 -28.97 -9.23
C GLN A 259 19.07 -29.12 -9.48
N ALA A 260 19.89 -28.21 -8.95
CA ALA A 260 21.35 -28.29 -9.05
C ALA A 260 21.96 -29.37 -8.13
N ALA A 261 21.24 -29.77 -7.08
CA ALA A 261 21.65 -30.82 -6.14
C ALA A 261 21.19 -32.23 -6.54
N ALA A 262 20.37 -32.37 -7.58
CA ALA A 262 19.86 -33.64 -8.12
C ALA A 262 20.67 -34.13 -9.31
#